data_AF-A0A929EWI5-F1
#
_entry.id   AF-A0A929EWI5-F1
#
_cell.length_a   1.000
_cell.length_b   1.000
_cell.length_c   1.000
_cell.angle_alpha   90.00
_cell.angle_beta   90.00
_cell.angle_gamma   90.00
#
_symmetry.space_group_name_H-M   'P 1'
#
loop_
_entity.id
_entity.type
_entity.pdbx_description
1 polymer ?
#
loop_
_entity_poly.entity_id
_entity_poly.type
_entity_poly.pdbx_seq_one_letter_code
_entity_poly.pdbx_strand_id
1 'polypeptide(L)'
;RWDFSIAAHGSFFHAPEETLRVLGSAVNKGHDARLKLRIILARYDAADYVAPDFSTKEKAQIVTGLPYDKLVEEKKVFLGGLREEWIIEATKNGNYDPKTREGMKFKASYD
;
A
#
# COMPACT_ATOMS: atom_id res chain seq x y z
N ARG A 1 12.27 8.58 -3.96
CA ARG A 1 13.35 8.56 -2.93
C ARG A 1 12.88 7.75 -1.74
N TRP A 2 11.90 8.23 -0.96
CA TRP A 2 11.32 7.48 0.16
C TRP A 2 10.89 6.07 -0.25
N ASP A 3 10.02 5.95 -1.25
CA ASP A 3 9.49 4.65 -1.69
C ASP A 3 10.62 3.69 -2.13
N PHE A 4 11.53 4.17 -3.00
CA PHE A 4 12.75 3.43 -3.37
C PHE A 4 13.55 2.90 -2.16
N SER A 5 13.71 3.69 -1.10
CA SER A 5 14.47 3.27 0.08
C SER A 5 13.76 2.20 0.92
N ILE A 6 12.43 2.12 0.90
CA ILE A 6 11.66 1.22 1.76
C ILE A 6 10.95 0.07 1.02
N ALA A 7 10.82 0.15 -0.31
CA ALA A 7 10.11 -0.85 -1.11
C ALA A 7 10.82 -2.21 -1.11
N ALA A 8 12.15 -2.21 -1.02
CA ALA A 8 12.92 -3.43 -0.82
C ALA A 8 13.06 -3.68 0.69
N HIS A 9 12.33 -4.66 1.23
CA HIS A 9 12.33 -4.96 2.67
C HIS A 9 13.72 -5.24 3.25
N GLY A 10 14.68 -5.73 2.46
CA GLY A 10 16.06 -6.00 2.90
C GLY A 10 17.04 -4.84 2.73
N SER A 11 16.61 -3.68 2.21
CA SER A 11 17.51 -2.56 1.86
C SER A 11 18.32 -2.05 3.05
N PHE A 12 17.70 -2.01 4.23
CA PHE A 12 18.33 -1.60 5.48
C PHE A 12 19.52 -2.49 5.89
N PHE A 13 19.58 -3.73 5.39
CA PHE A 13 20.69 -4.65 5.65
C PHE A 13 21.67 -4.71 4.47
N HIS A 14 21.16 -4.81 3.24
CA HIS A 14 22.01 -4.97 2.06
C HIS A 14 22.77 -3.69 1.69
N ALA A 15 22.18 -2.52 1.95
CA ALA A 15 22.79 -1.22 1.67
C ALA A 15 22.30 -0.17 2.69
N PRO A 16 22.63 -0.33 3.99
CA PRO A 16 22.15 0.53 5.08
C PRO A 16 22.46 2.01 4.85
N GLU A 17 23.70 2.33 4.47
CA GLU A 17 24.15 3.71 4.28
C GLU A 17 23.43 4.38 3.12
N GLU A 18 23.30 3.69 1.98
CA GLU A 18 22.57 4.23 0.83
C GLU A 18 21.08 4.38 1.13
N THR A 19 20.48 3.41 1.83
CA THR A 19 19.09 3.47 2.27
C THR A 19 18.85 4.69 3.16
N LEU A 20 19.70 4.92 4.16
CA LEU A 20 19.61 6.07 5.04
C LEU A 20 19.87 7.39 4.31
N ARG A 21 20.84 7.44 3.40
CA ARG A 21 21.13 8.63 2.59
C ARG A 21 19.94 9.02 1.71
N VAL A 22 19.34 8.05 1.03
CA VAL A 22 18.16 8.29 0.16
C VAL A 22 16.93 8.67 0.99
N LEU A 23 16.71 8.02 2.12
CA LEU A 23 15.61 8.34 3.04
C LEU A 23 15.77 9.76 3.64
N GLY A 24 16.96 10.10 4.11
CA GLY A 24 17.28 11.45 4.62
C GLY A 24 17.06 12.53 3.55
N SER A 25 17.45 12.25 2.30
CA SER A 25 17.15 13.13 1.17
C SER A 25 15.65 13.28 0.89
N ALA A 26 14.86 12.23 1.10
CA ALA A 26 13.40 12.29 0.97
C ALA A 26 12.75 13.14 2.08
N VAL A 27 13.21 12.98 3.33
CA VAL A 27 12.77 13.78 4.49
C VAL A 27 13.05 15.26 4.24
N ASN A 28 14.27 15.61 3.82
CA ASN A 28 14.63 16.99 3.47
C ASN A 28 13.70 17.58 2.39
N LYS A 29 13.39 16.80 1.36
CA LYS A 29 12.49 17.25 0.29
C LYS A 29 11.04 17.42 0.79
N GLY A 30 10.58 16.54 1.67
CA GLY A 30 9.28 16.66 2.33
C GLY A 30 9.17 17.93 3.19
N HIS A 31 10.22 18.26 3.95
CA HIS A 31 10.24 19.50 4.73
C HIS A 31 10.25 20.76 3.86
N ASP A 32 11.02 20.80 2.77
CA ASP A 32 10.99 21.90 1.78
C ASP A 32 9.57 22.11 1.23
N ALA A 33 8.86 21.03 0.89
CA ALA A 33 7.47 21.12 0.45
C ALA A 33 6.54 21.64 1.55
N ARG A 34 6.70 21.20 2.80
CA ARG A 34 5.89 21.66 3.94
C ARG A 34 6.07 23.16 4.22
N LEU A 35 7.30 23.68 4.12
CA LEU A 35 7.56 25.12 4.27
C LEU A 35 6.84 25.93 3.18
N LYS A 36 6.89 25.48 1.93
CA LYS A 36 6.18 26.12 0.81
C LYS A 36 4.67 26.04 0.99
N LEU A 37 4.14 24.90 1.44
CA LEU A 37 2.71 24.73 1.73
C LEU A 37 2.22 25.67 2.83
N ARG A 38 3.02 25.96 3.87
CA ARG A 38 2.64 26.93 4.91
C ARG A 38 2.41 28.33 4.33
N ILE A 39 3.25 28.75 3.38
CA ILE A 39 3.07 30.03 2.68
C ILE A 39 1.76 30.03 1.87
N ILE A 40 1.47 28.93 1.16
CA ILE A 40 0.24 28.79 0.39
C ILE A 40 -0.99 28.82 1.30
N LEU A 41 -1.00 28.01 2.36
CA LEU A 41 -2.12 27.94 3.32
C LEU A 41 -2.42 29.31 3.94
N ALA A 42 -1.38 30.07 4.31
CA ALA A 42 -1.56 31.43 4.84
C ALA A 42 -2.19 32.39 3.83
N ARG A 43 -1.92 32.25 2.52
CA ARG A 43 -2.54 33.07 1.47
C ARG A 43 -4.03 32.80 1.26
N TYR A 44 -4.50 31.64 1.70
CA TYR A 44 -5.90 31.22 1.61
C TYR A 44 -6.56 31.16 3.01
N ASP A 45 -6.09 31.99 3.95
CA ASP A 45 -6.63 32.13 5.30
C ASP A 45 -6.69 30.81 6.11
N ALA A 46 -5.79 29.87 5.80
CA ALA A 46 -5.70 28.54 6.42
C ALA A 46 -4.36 28.33 7.16
N ALA A 47 -3.76 29.40 7.71
CA ALA A 47 -2.43 29.36 8.33
C ALA A 47 -2.32 28.35 9.49
N ASP A 48 -3.42 28.15 10.22
CA ASP A 48 -3.52 27.22 11.36
C ASP A 48 -4.00 25.82 10.97
N TYR A 49 -4.03 25.51 9.67
CA TYR A 49 -4.40 24.18 9.20
C TYR A 49 -3.52 23.09 9.84
N VAL A 50 -4.20 22.10 10.41
CA VAL A 50 -3.60 20.88 10.97
C VAL A 50 -4.01 19.72 10.06
N ALA A 51 -3.02 18.96 9.59
CA ALA A 51 -3.30 17.76 8.80
C ALA A 51 -4.10 16.75 9.64
N PRO A 52 -5.06 16.03 9.03
CA PRO A 52 -5.80 15.00 9.74
C PRO A 52 -4.87 13.90 10.24
N ASP A 53 -5.26 13.25 11.32
CA ASP A 53 -4.53 12.12 11.90
C ASP A 53 -4.62 10.88 10.98
N PHE A 54 -3.49 10.19 10.80
CA PHE A 54 -3.35 8.94 10.05
C PHE A 54 -2.51 7.90 10.80
N SER A 55 -2.51 7.97 12.13
CA SER A 55 -1.75 7.09 13.04
C SER A 55 -2.18 5.62 13.03
N THR A 56 -3.38 5.30 12.53
CA THR A 56 -3.85 3.92 12.31
C THR A 56 -4.23 3.70 10.86
N LYS A 57 -4.26 2.43 10.43
CA LYS A 57 -4.71 2.03 9.09
C LYS A 57 -6.08 2.61 8.78
N GLU A 58 -7.02 2.48 9.72
CA GLU A 58 -8.42 2.91 9.58
C GLU A 58 -8.52 4.42 9.40
N LYS A 59 -7.76 5.20 10.20
CA LYS A 59 -7.69 6.66 10.06
C LYS A 59 -7.14 7.07 8.71
N ALA A 60 -6.07 6.42 8.24
CA ALA A 60 -5.48 6.69 6.92
C ALA A 60 -6.44 6.34 5.77
N GLN A 61 -7.18 5.24 5.89
CA GLN A 61 -8.21 4.83 4.92
C GLN A 61 -9.34 5.86 4.84
N ILE A 62 -9.76 6.44 5.97
CA ILE A 62 -10.74 7.53 6.00
C ILE A 62 -10.19 8.78 5.30
N VAL A 63 -8.96 9.20 5.62
CA VAL A 63 -8.31 10.37 5.01
C VAL A 63 -8.21 10.24 3.48
N THR A 64 -7.99 9.03 2.99
CA THR A 64 -7.88 8.74 1.54
C THR A 64 -9.21 8.46 0.87
N GLY A 65 -10.31 8.31 1.63
CA GLY A 65 -11.61 7.93 1.09
C GLY A 65 -11.67 6.49 0.57
N LEU A 66 -10.82 5.59 1.07
CA LEU A 66 -10.76 4.20 0.61
C LEU A 66 -12.01 3.43 1.06
N PRO A 67 -12.85 2.90 0.14
CA PRO A 67 -14.02 2.12 0.50
C PRO A 67 -13.63 0.67 0.85
N TYR A 68 -12.89 0.47 1.94
CA TYR A 68 -12.21 -0.79 2.26
C TYR A 68 -13.16 -1.99 2.31
N ASP A 69 -14.29 -1.90 3.02
CA ASP A 69 -15.22 -3.02 3.17
C ASP A 69 -15.82 -3.43 1.81
N LYS A 70 -16.18 -2.45 0.97
CA LYS A 70 -16.67 -2.71 -0.38
C LYS A 70 -15.61 -3.44 -1.22
N LEU A 71 -14.34 -2.99 -1.16
CA LEU A 71 -13.25 -3.62 -1.89
C LEU A 71 -12.98 -5.06 -1.41
N VAL A 72 -13.09 -5.31 -0.11
CA VAL A 72 -12.96 -6.65 0.47
C VAL A 72 -14.10 -7.55 0.02
N GLU A 73 -15.34 -7.08 0.05
CA GLU A 73 -16.50 -7.86 -0.41
C GLU A 73 -16.44 -8.16 -1.90
N GLU A 74 -16.13 -7.16 -2.74
CA GLU A 74 -15.90 -7.38 -4.17
C GLU A 74 -14.77 -8.37 -4.43
N LYS A 75 -13.70 -8.34 -3.60
CA LYS A 75 -12.61 -9.31 -3.70
C LYS A 75 -13.07 -10.71 -3.35
N LYS A 76 -13.86 -10.91 -2.29
CA LYS A 76 -14.42 -12.21 -1.92
C LYS A 76 -15.34 -12.76 -3.02
N VAL A 77 -16.18 -11.93 -3.64
CA VAL A 77 -17.02 -12.33 -4.78
C VAL A 77 -16.15 -12.80 -5.95
N PHE A 78 -15.11 -12.05 -6.32
CA PHE A 78 -14.17 -12.47 -7.36
C PHE A 78 -13.48 -13.81 -7.04
N LEU A 79 -13.02 -13.99 -5.79
CA LEU A 79 -12.30 -15.19 -5.38
C LEU A 79 -13.19 -16.43 -5.32
N GLY A 80 -14.46 -16.30 -4.94
CA GLY A 80 -15.43 -17.40 -4.92
C GLY A 80 -16.14 -17.65 -6.25
N GLY A 81 -16.00 -16.76 -7.23
CA GLY A 81 -16.59 -16.86 -8.56
C GLY A 81 -15.53 -17.05 -9.64
N LEU A 82 -15.21 -15.97 -10.35
CA LEU A 82 -14.35 -15.99 -11.53
C LEU A 82 -12.97 -16.66 -11.31
N ARG A 83 -12.36 -16.52 -10.12
CA ARG A 83 -11.10 -17.22 -9.83
C ARG A 83 -11.28 -18.75 -9.88
N GLU A 84 -12.38 -19.27 -9.34
CA GLU A 84 -12.64 -20.71 -9.36
C GLU A 84 -12.88 -21.22 -10.79
N GLU A 85 -13.59 -20.43 -11.61
CA GLU A 85 -13.75 -20.71 -13.04
C GLU A 85 -12.39 -20.81 -13.76
N TRP A 86 -11.47 -19.88 -13.49
CA TRP A 86 -10.11 -19.93 -14.04
C TRP A 86 -9.34 -21.18 -13.61
N ILE A 87 -9.47 -21.61 -12.35
CA ILE A 87 -8.79 -22.81 -11.85
C ILE A 87 -9.35 -24.05 -12.56
N ILE A 88 -10.67 -24.15 -12.73
CA ILE A 88 -11.33 -25.27 -13.44
C ILE A 88 -10.85 -25.32 -14.89
N GLU A 89 -10.89 -24.18 -15.60
CA GLU A 89 -10.48 -24.10 -17.00
C GLU A 89 -8.99 -24.43 -17.17
N ALA A 90 -8.12 -23.85 -16.33
CA ALA A 90 -6.69 -24.12 -16.38
C ALA A 90 -6.37 -25.60 -16.08
N THR A 91 -7.10 -26.23 -15.16
CA THR A 91 -6.97 -27.67 -14.86
C THR A 91 -7.36 -28.51 -16.08
N LYS A 92 -8.50 -28.20 -16.71
CA LYS A 92 -8.97 -28.90 -17.92
C LYS A 92 -7.98 -28.78 -19.08
N ASN A 93 -7.37 -27.61 -19.25
CA ASN A 93 -6.42 -27.33 -20.32
C ASN A 93 -4.99 -27.81 -20.00
N GLY A 94 -4.75 -28.41 -18.82
CA GLY A 94 -3.43 -28.89 -18.40
C GLY A 94 -2.44 -27.78 -18.00
N ASN A 95 -2.91 -26.55 -17.80
CA ASN A 95 -2.10 -25.38 -17.44
C ASN A 95 -1.98 -25.16 -15.92
N TYR A 96 -2.68 -25.97 -15.12
CA TYR A 96 -2.66 -25.91 -13.67
C TYR A 96 -2.62 -27.32 -13.08
N ASP A 97 -1.63 -27.58 -12.21
CA ASP A 97 -1.51 -28.81 -11.42
C ASP A 97 -1.94 -28.53 -9.97
N PRO A 98 -3.08 -29.10 -9.49
CA PRO A 98 -3.54 -28.92 -8.13
C PRO A 98 -2.52 -29.28 -7.05
N LYS A 99 -1.60 -30.22 -7.31
CA LYS A 99 -0.56 -30.62 -6.33
C LYS A 99 0.38 -29.47 -5.98
N THR A 100 0.58 -28.52 -6.90
CA THR A 100 1.42 -27.33 -6.66
C THR A 100 0.88 -26.42 -5.56
N ARG A 101 -0.40 -26.57 -5.21
CA ARG A 101 -1.08 -25.79 -4.16
C ARG A 101 -1.54 -26.64 -2.97
N GLU A 102 -1.24 -27.94 -2.96
CA GLU A 102 -1.65 -28.84 -1.89
C GLU A 102 -1.08 -28.38 -0.52
N GLY A 103 -1.93 -28.32 0.49
CA GLY A 103 -1.56 -27.88 1.84
C GLY A 103 -1.32 -26.37 2.01
N MET A 104 -1.37 -25.57 0.93
CA MET A 104 -1.22 -24.12 1.06
C MET A 104 -2.49 -23.47 1.60
N LYS A 105 -2.32 -22.67 2.65
CA LYS A 105 -3.40 -21.83 3.20
C LYS A 105 -3.38 -20.48 2.52
N PHE A 106 -4.49 -20.12 1.89
CA PHE A 106 -4.69 -18.75 1.42
C PHE A 106 -4.85 -17.84 2.64
N LYS A 107 -4.00 -16.82 2.75
CA LYS A 107 -4.09 -15.76 3.74
C LYS A 107 -4.00 -14.43 3.02
N ALA A 108 -4.97 -13.56 3.24
CA ALA A 108 -4.94 -12.19 2.77
C ALA A 108 -4.91 -11.20 3.93
N SER A 109 -4.66 -9.93 3.63
CA SER A 109 -4.62 -8.85 4.64
C SER A 109 -6.00 -8.50 5.24
N TYR A 110 -7.07 -9.12 4.75
CA TYR A 110 -8.45 -8.94 5.21
C TYR A 110 -9.00 -10.20 5.90
N ASP A 111 -8.19 -11.25 6.01
CA ASP A 111 -8.52 -12.51 6.70
C ASP A 111 -7.92 -12.56 8.11
#